data_AF-A0A9D4SPE0-F1
#
_entry.id   AF-A0A9D4SPE0-F1
#
_cell.length_a   1.000
_cell.length_b   1.000
_cell.length_c   1.000
_cell.angle_alpha   90.00
_cell.angle_beta   90.00
_cell.angle_gamma   90.00
#
_symmetry.space_group_name_H-M   'P 1'
#
loop_
_entity.id
_entity.type
_entity.pdbx_description
1 polymer ?
#
loop_
_entity_poly.entity_id
_entity_poly.type
_entity_poly.pdbx_seq_one_letter_code
_entity_poly.pdbx_strand_id
1 'polypeptide(L)'
;MFPLVVDGLRCELIRFFGFSCETTEATTDDGYILEIDRVGLLAQDNTSVSTKNSTNCNPIILVPPILSESGVWFLNYPSQSAGFLLAQRGYDVWAMNTREIAFRSRHEKLRQKDDRYWQWRQGTLP
;
A
#
# COMPACT_ATOMS: atom_id res chain seq x y z
N MET A 1 -12.78 -15.23 13.91
CA MET A 1 -11.53 -14.44 13.91
C MET A 1 -10.68 -15.01 12.79
N PHE A 2 -10.76 -14.43 11.59
CA PHE A 2 -10.04 -14.94 10.42
C PHE A 2 -8.60 -14.39 10.44
N PRO A 3 -7.57 -15.25 10.44
CA PRO A 3 -6.21 -14.82 10.24
C PRO A 3 -5.99 -14.69 8.73
N LEU A 4 -6.10 -13.48 8.19
CA LEU A 4 -5.72 -13.19 6.81
C LEU A 4 -4.47 -12.32 6.82
N VAL A 5 -3.34 -12.89 7.19
CA VAL A 5 -2.03 -12.25 6.95
C VAL A 5 -1.07 -13.33 6.47
N VAL A 6 -1.10 -13.55 5.17
CA VAL A 6 -0.03 -14.27 4.44
C VAL A 6 0.67 -13.22 3.59
N ASP A 7 1.99 -13.15 3.68
CA ASP A 7 2.83 -12.33 2.82
C ASP A 7 2.47 -12.57 1.34
N GLY A 8 2.13 -11.49 0.62
CA GLY A 8 1.72 -11.54 -0.78
C GLY A 8 0.20 -11.48 -1.04
N LEU A 9 -0.65 -11.77 -0.06
CA LEU A 9 -2.11 -11.86 -0.28
C LEU A 9 -2.74 -10.55 -0.79
N ARG A 10 -2.20 -9.39 -0.40
CA ARG A 10 -2.77 -8.07 -0.76
C ARG A 10 -2.69 -7.80 -2.26
N CYS A 11 -1.48 -7.86 -2.83
CA CYS A 11 -1.33 -7.71 -4.28
C CYS A 11 -1.97 -8.87 -5.05
N GLU A 12 -2.03 -10.08 -4.49
CA GLU A 12 -2.78 -11.18 -5.10
C GLU A 12 -4.28 -10.88 -5.20
N LEU A 13 -4.90 -10.36 -4.13
CA LEU A 13 -6.30 -9.93 -4.11
C LEU A 13 -6.56 -8.81 -5.12
N ILE A 14 -5.68 -7.82 -5.17
CA ILE A 14 -5.78 -6.69 -6.10
C ILE A 14 -5.70 -7.18 -7.55
N ARG A 15 -4.75 -8.08 -7.86
CA ARG A 15 -4.61 -8.70 -9.18
C ARG A 15 -5.78 -9.60 -9.54
N PHE A 16 -6.33 -10.34 -8.57
CA PHE A 16 -7.52 -11.15 -8.76
C PHE A 16 -8.70 -10.33 -9.29
N PHE A 17 -8.85 -9.08 -8.84
CA PHE A 17 -9.86 -8.15 -9.35
C PHE A 17 -9.50 -7.43 -10.66
N GLY A 18 -8.40 -7.78 -11.31
CA GLY A 18 -8.00 -7.22 -12.61
C GLY A 18 -7.18 -5.93 -12.53
N PHE A 19 -6.55 -5.63 -11.39
CA PHE A 19 -5.71 -4.45 -11.19
C PHE A 19 -4.22 -4.81 -11.15
N SER A 20 -3.35 -3.92 -11.61
CA SER A 20 -1.91 -4.05 -11.38
C SER A 20 -1.60 -3.72 -9.93
N CYS A 21 -0.60 -4.38 -9.37
CA CYS A 21 -0.11 -4.12 -8.02
C CYS A 21 1.39 -4.32 -7.99
N GLU A 22 2.12 -3.32 -7.52
CA GLU A 22 3.57 -3.38 -7.33
C GLU A 22 3.88 -2.93 -5.90
N THR A 23 4.53 -3.79 -5.12
CA THR A 23 5.00 -3.44 -3.78
C THR A 23 6.41 -2.87 -3.89
N THR A 24 6.60 -1.71 -3.29
CA THR A 24 7.89 -1.01 -3.15
C THR A 24 8.16 -0.74 -1.69
N GLU A 25 9.40 -0.39 -1.35
CA GLU A 25 9.80 -0.09 0.02
C GLU A 25 10.34 1.33 0.10
N ALA A 26 9.98 2.04 1.16
CA ALA A 26 10.53 3.34 1.51
C ALA A 26 11.21 3.24 2.87
N THR A 27 12.42 3.79 2.98
CA THR A 27 13.14 3.87 4.24
C THR A 27 13.02 5.28 4.80
N THR A 28 12.54 5.39 6.03
CA THR A 28 12.42 6.65 6.77
C THR A 28 13.75 7.04 7.42
N ASP A 29 13.94 8.32 7.74
CA ASP A 29 15.20 8.85 8.27
C ASP A 29 15.71 8.18 9.56
N ASP A 30 14.79 7.74 10.42
CA ASP A 30 15.11 7.00 11.65
C ASP A 30 15.20 5.48 11.43
N GLY A 31 15.11 5.01 10.19
CA GLY A 31 15.49 3.67 9.77
C GLY A 31 14.35 2.65 9.70
N TYR A 32 13.08 3.04 9.80
CA TYR A 32 11.96 2.15 9.47
C TYR A 32 11.84 1.94 7.97
N ILE A 33 11.57 0.71 7.57
CA ILE A 33 11.32 0.28 6.19
C ILE A 33 9.83 0.00 6.08
N LEU A 34 9.16 0.75 5.22
CA LEU A 34 7.71 0.73 5.03
C LEU A 34 7.37 0.22 3.63
N GLU A 35 6.49 -0.76 3.57
CA GLU A 35 5.94 -1.27 2.30
C GLU A 35 4.85 -0.34 1.77
N ILE A 36 4.91 -0.05 0.46
CA ILE A 36 3.95 0.79 -0.26
C ILE A 36 3.52 0.05 -1.51
N ASP A 37 2.22 -0.15 -1.65
CA ASP A 37 1.65 -0.77 -2.85
C ASP A 37 1.17 0.29 -3.82
N ARG A 38 1.67 0.22 -5.05
CA ARG A 38 1.18 1.02 -6.19
C ARG A 38 0.17 0.21 -6.97
N VAL A 39 -1.02 0.77 -7.17
CA VAL A 39 -2.15 0.09 -7.80
C VAL A 39 -2.60 0.85 -9.04
N GLY A 40 -2.82 0.13 -10.13
CA GLY A 40 -3.33 0.67 -11.39
C GLY A 40 -4.25 -0.32 -12.10
N LEU A 41 -4.72 0.04 -13.29
CA LEU A 41 -5.44 -0.90 -14.15
C LEU A 41 -4.45 -1.84 -14.85
N LEU A 42 -4.76 -3.14 -14.94
CA LEU A 42 -4.02 -4.02 -15.84
C LEU A 42 -4.26 -3.58 -17.28
N ALA A 43 -3.19 -3.46 -18.07
CA ALA A 43 -3.33 -3.27 -19.51
C ALA A 43 -4.03 -4.53 -20.07
N GLN A 44 -5.26 -4.38 -20.58
CA GLN A 44 -5.89 -5.49 -21.30
C GLN A 44 -5.20 -5.68 -22.65
N ASP A 45 -5.01 -6.95 -23.01
CA ASP A 45 -4.29 -7.43 -24.19
C ASP A 45 -4.53 -6.56 -25.44
N ASN A 46 -3.43 -6.18 -26.09
CA ASN A 46 -3.33 -5.53 -27.41
C ASN A 46 -3.85 -4.11 -27.58
N THR A 47 -4.23 -3.41 -26.52
CA THR A 47 -4.09 -1.96 -26.53
C THR A 47 -2.95 -1.62 -25.60
N SER A 48 -1.89 -1.04 -26.17
CA SER A 48 -0.88 -0.31 -25.43
C SER A 48 -1.53 0.90 -24.75
N VAL A 49 -2.31 0.63 -23.70
CA VAL A 49 -2.20 1.37 -22.47
C VAL A 49 -1.01 0.74 -21.72
N SER A 50 0.19 0.64 -22.33
CA SER A 50 1.23 1.61 -21.96
C SER A 50 0.64 2.73 -21.11
N THR A 51 1.22 2.99 -19.97
CA THR A 51 1.30 4.34 -19.39
C THR A 51 1.64 5.34 -20.50
N LYS A 52 0.68 5.60 -21.39
CA LYS A 52 0.74 6.40 -22.61
C LYS A 52 0.67 7.78 -22.04
N ASN A 53 1.83 8.28 -21.63
CA ASN A 53 2.06 9.69 -21.36
C ASN A 53 0.84 10.35 -20.71
N SER A 54 0.33 9.78 -19.60
CA SER A 54 -0.64 10.48 -18.79
C SER A 54 0.13 11.57 -18.07
N THR A 55 0.33 12.66 -18.80
CA THR A 55 0.85 13.94 -18.32
C THR A 55 -0.01 14.54 -17.19
N ASN A 56 -1.01 13.80 -16.69
CA ASN A 56 -1.94 14.11 -15.59
C ASN A 56 -2.34 12.85 -14.77
N CYS A 57 -1.44 11.90 -14.48
CA CYS A 57 -1.72 10.90 -13.43
C CYS A 57 -1.63 11.58 -12.06
N ASN A 58 -2.75 12.11 -11.56
CA ASN A 58 -2.81 12.71 -10.23
C ASN A 58 -2.54 11.64 -9.17
N PRO A 59 -1.44 11.74 -8.40
CA PRO A 59 -1.13 10.75 -7.38
C PRO A 59 -2.07 10.91 -6.18
N ILE A 60 -2.58 9.79 -5.67
CA ILE A 60 -3.34 9.73 -4.43
C ILE A 60 -2.65 8.76 -3.49
N ILE A 61 -2.38 9.24 -2.28
CA ILE A 61 -1.85 8.43 -1.20
C ILE A 61 -3.00 8.05 -0.28
N LEU A 62 -3.19 6.75 -0.10
CA LEU A 62 -4.14 6.18 0.84
C LEU A 62 -3.40 5.76 2.12
N VAL A 63 -3.65 6.50 3.19
CA VAL A 63 -3.11 6.23 4.52
C VAL A 63 -4.15 5.45 5.32
N PRO A 64 -3.83 4.27 5.88
CA PRO A 64 -4.80 3.49 6.62
C PRO A 64 -5.22 4.20 7.93
N PRO A 65 -6.41 3.89 8.47
CA PRO A 65 -6.78 4.27 9.82
C PRO A 65 -5.81 3.70 10.87
N ILE A 66 -5.84 4.30 12.05
CA ILE A 66 -5.09 3.81 13.23
C ILE A 66 -5.40 2.32 13.46
N LEU A 67 -4.36 1.54 13.75
CA LEU A 67 -4.42 0.08 13.97
C LEU A 67 -4.89 -0.73 12.75
N SER A 68 -4.65 -0.22 11.55
CA SER A 68 -5.02 -0.87 10.30
C SER A 68 -3.90 -0.85 9.26
N GLU A 69 -3.96 -1.76 8.28
CA GLU A 69 -2.99 -1.82 7.19
C GLU A 69 -3.58 -1.30 5.87
N SER A 70 -2.72 -1.02 4.89
CA SER A 70 -3.15 -0.38 3.63
C SER A 70 -4.13 -1.23 2.80
N GLY A 71 -4.24 -2.53 3.09
CA GLY A 71 -5.18 -3.44 2.44
C GLY A 71 -6.66 -3.06 2.63
N VAL A 72 -7.02 -2.31 3.67
CA VAL A 72 -8.42 -1.91 3.95
C VAL A 72 -9.09 -1.18 2.79
N TRP A 73 -8.31 -0.53 1.94
CA TRP A 73 -8.81 0.20 0.78
C TRP A 73 -9.26 -0.71 -0.37
N PHE A 74 -9.05 -2.02 -0.26
CA PHE A 74 -9.24 -3.03 -1.32
C PHE A 74 -10.00 -4.28 -0.86
N LEU A 75 -10.58 -4.30 0.36
CA LEU A 75 -11.20 -5.50 0.93
C LEU A 75 -12.57 -5.86 0.34
N ASN A 76 -13.30 -4.89 -0.23
CA ASN A 76 -14.59 -5.12 -0.87
C ASN A 76 -14.45 -5.25 -2.39
N TYR A 77 -15.56 -5.51 -3.08
CA TYR A 77 -15.61 -5.50 -4.55
C TYR A 77 -15.10 -4.17 -5.14
N PRO A 78 -14.59 -4.18 -6.40
CA PRO A 78 -14.12 -2.98 -7.09
C PRO A 78 -15.05 -1.77 -7.08
N SER A 79 -16.36 -2.00 -7.06
CA SER A 79 -17.39 -0.95 -7.01
C SER A 79 -17.60 -0.33 -5.61
N GLN A 80 -17.02 -0.89 -4.56
CA GLN A 80 -17.26 -0.54 -3.16
C GLN A 80 -15.98 -0.18 -2.39
N SER A 81 -14.82 -0.36 -3.01
CA SER A 81 -13.51 -0.13 -2.42
C SER A 81 -12.91 1.15 -2.98
N ALA A 82 -12.56 2.09 -2.11
CA ALA A 82 -12.04 3.39 -2.53
C ALA A 82 -10.78 3.27 -3.40
N GLY A 83 -9.87 2.35 -3.07
CA GLY A 83 -8.65 2.13 -3.84
C GLY A 83 -8.93 1.70 -5.28
N PHE A 84 -9.87 0.75 -5.47
CA PHE A 84 -10.29 0.31 -6.79
C PHE A 84 -11.02 1.42 -7.57
N LEU A 85 -11.93 2.15 -6.93
CA LEU A 85 -12.69 3.24 -7.56
C LEU A 85 -11.80 4.41 -8.02
N LEU A 86 -10.71 4.68 -7.30
CA LEU A 86 -9.71 5.69 -7.68
C LEU A 86 -8.87 5.21 -8.86
N ALA A 87 -8.35 3.98 -8.82
CA ALA A 87 -7.57 3.42 -9.92
C ALA A 87 -8.39 3.35 -11.23
N GLN A 88 -9.67 2.97 -11.15
CA GLN A 88 -10.60 2.99 -12.29
C GLN A 88 -10.84 4.39 -12.88
N ARG A 89 -10.68 5.44 -12.07
CA ARG A 89 -10.80 6.84 -12.49
C ARG A 89 -9.51 7.43 -13.04
N GLY A 90 -8.45 6.62 -13.16
CA GLY A 90 -7.16 7.04 -13.72
C GLY A 90 -6.22 7.74 -12.73
N TYR A 91 -6.53 7.70 -11.43
CA TYR A 91 -5.58 8.15 -10.41
C TYR A 91 -4.42 7.17 -10.30
N ASP A 92 -3.23 7.67 -9.99
CA ASP A 92 -2.09 6.85 -9.61
C ASP A 92 -2.19 6.57 -8.10
N VAL A 93 -2.61 5.36 -7.74
CA VAL A 93 -2.98 5.02 -6.36
C VAL A 93 -1.80 4.40 -5.63
N TRP A 94 -1.44 5.00 -4.50
CA TRP A 94 -0.37 4.54 -3.61
C TRP A 94 -0.95 4.22 -2.24
N ALA A 95 -0.91 2.97 -1.81
CA ALA A 95 -1.44 2.50 -0.54
C ALA A 95 -0.28 2.20 0.43
N MET A 96 0.03 3.18 1.29
CA MET A 96 1.16 3.08 2.22
C MET A 96 0.83 2.29 3.47
N ASN A 97 1.74 1.43 3.92
CA ASN A 97 1.73 0.94 5.29
C ASN A 97 2.42 1.93 6.23
N THR A 98 2.09 1.81 7.50
CA THR A 98 2.65 2.64 8.56
C THR A 98 3.41 1.79 9.58
N ARG A 99 4.17 2.43 10.46
CA ARG A 99 5.07 1.79 11.44
C ARG A 99 4.32 0.94 12.48
N GLU A 100 3.07 1.29 12.74
CA GLU A 100 2.11 0.63 13.63
C GLU A 100 1.95 -0.87 13.31
N ILE A 101 2.08 -1.24 12.04
CA ILE A 101 1.79 -2.59 11.58
C ILE A 101 3.04 -3.46 11.78
N ALA A 102 3.17 -3.97 13.00
CA ALA A 102 4.28 -4.79 13.48
C ALA A 102 4.73 -5.84 12.45
N PHE A 103 3.82 -6.60 11.87
CA PHE A 103 4.17 -7.69 10.94
C PHE A 103 4.68 -7.23 9.57
N ARG A 104 4.53 -5.94 9.24
CA ARG A 104 4.90 -5.35 7.93
C ARG A 104 5.95 -4.24 8.04
N SER A 105 6.16 -3.72 9.23
CA SER A 105 7.21 -2.76 9.50
C SER A 105 8.51 -3.49 9.83
N ARG A 106 9.59 -3.07 9.19
CA ARG A 106 10.95 -3.49 9.51
C ARG A 106 11.79 -2.28 9.87
N HIS A 107 12.97 -2.52 10.42
CA HIS A 107 13.92 -1.46 10.74
C HIS A 107 15.33 -1.93 10.41
N GLU A 108 16.15 -1.03 9.86
CA GLU A 108 17.53 -1.32 9.47
C GLU A 108 18.42 -1.87 10.60
N LYS A 109 18.14 -1.48 11.86
CA LYS A 109 19.04 -1.73 13.00
C LYS A 109 18.34 -2.37 14.20
N LEU A 110 17.07 -2.02 14.44
CA LEU A 110 16.32 -2.46 15.61
C LEU A 110 15.45 -3.67 15.28
N ARG A 111 15.28 -4.57 16.24
CA ARG A 111 14.32 -5.68 16.15
C ARG A 111 13.05 -5.32 16.89
N GLN A 112 11.92 -5.91 16.53
CA GLN A 112 10.63 -5.69 17.21
C GLN A 112 10.65 -6.02 18.71
N LYS A 113 11.62 -6.83 19.16
CA LYS A 113 11.81 -7.12 20.59
C LYS A 113 12.54 -6.02 21.37
N ASP A 114 13.15 -5.06 20.68
CA ASP A 114 13.88 -3.97 21.30
C ASP A 114 12.89 -2.86 21.64
N ASP A 115 12.82 -2.40 22.90
CA ASP A 115 11.86 -1.37 23.32
C ASP A 115 11.95 -0.09 22.47
N ARG A 116 13.18 0.26 22.03
CA ARG A 116 13.45 1.40 21.14
C ARG A 116 12.75 1.31 19.79
N TYR A 117 12.44 0.10 19.32
CA TYR A 117 11.65 -0.12 18.10
C TYR A 117 10.23 0.44 18.25
N TRP A 118 9.71 0.58 19.47
CA TRP A 118 8.35 1.10 19.71
C TRP A 118 8.36 2.53 20.24
N GLN A 119 9.53 3.16 20.36
CA GLN A 119 9.68 4.52 20.89
C GLN A 119 9.48 5.58 19.80
N TRP A 120 8.33 5.54 19.12
CA TRP A 120 7.93 6.56 18.14
C TRP A 120 6.51 7.04 18.47
N ARG A 121 6.09 8.18 17.89
CA ARG A 121 4.73 8.75 18.09
C ARG A 121 4.16 9.18 16.75
N GLN A 122 2.85 9.02 16.59
CA GLN A 122 2.14 9.55 15.42
C GLN A 122 2.00 11.07 15.57
N GLY A 123 2.42 11.84 14.55
CA GLY A 123 2.18 13.29 14.51
C GLY A 123 3.26 14.20 15.13
N THR A 124 4.48 13.71 15.35
CA THR A 124 5.64 14.60 15.57
C THR A 124 6.75 14.19 14.62
N LEU A 125 6.99 15.01 13.59
CA LEU A 125 8.31 15.08 12.98
C LEU A 125 9.29 15.58 14.06
N PRO A 126 10.56 15.15 14.07
CA PRO A 126 11.58 15.84 14.85
C PRO A 126 11.62 17.34 14.52
#